data_AF-A0A158B0Y4-F1
#
_entry.id   AF-A0A158B0Y4-F1
#
_cell.length_a   1.000
_cell.length_b   1.000
_cell.length_c   1.000
_cell.angle_alpha   90.00
_cell.angle_beta   90.00
_cell.angle_gamma   90.00
#
_symmetry.space_group_name_H-M   'P 1'
#
loop_
_entity.id
_entity.type
_entity.pdbx_description
1 polymer ?
#
loop_
_entity_poly.entity_id
_entity_poly.type
_entity_poly.pdbx_seq_one_letter_code
_entity_poly.pdbx_strand_id
1 'polypeptide(L)'
;MPNGETSKNTPTKQSNLPIKIDDEDFNEFMVPRDDHSRVARANIEKAARELFGAEEELIARLTDAMMAVAESRERIAAEMIALGNQLFHCHNLVRNNMTAKAGDSRAIRNRAANLAYDFFDRAMSIKHSAARSYMRCYERFGDNTEAIRIFNVGELDMLKAKHITDATINELMEKKESNPDMTRAEMKKLLDELQNREKTLVDAENQLENVASLLEDSKTELFLAGKEVAHLKEELAANARALTAKQEDLARLDDLLTRRTAGLSSMEKDIADKDREIAQLKRAFETQKPVVEIKEVIKPPAGYAAISDAVSTKNAELAETEKALDSAKQALETLQQERDRIKTSIDTSQKVQESLTAATTSYESFAGKLSSAQLAMQASNNPAEHRPLIEALAGMLQKSLVEIDTWLSRSDT
;
A
#
# COMPACT_ATOMS: atom_id res chain seq x y z
N MET A 1 25.44 -18.86 69.49
CA MET A 1 25.37 -17.38 69.37
C MET A 1 26.47 -16.93 68.43
N PRO A 2 26.26 -15.97 67.51
CA PRO A 2 25.01 -15.55 66.86
C PRO A 2 24.96 -16.08 65.39
N ASN A 3 23.88 -16.70 64.92
CA ASN A 3 22.72 -16.04 64.30
C ASN A 3 23.07 -14.93 63.29
N GLY A 4 23.30 -15.32 62.03
CA GLY A 4 23.29 -14.43 60.88
C GLY A 4 21.87 -14.27 60.33
N GLU A 5 21.03 -13.50 61.03
CA GLU A 5 19.69 -13.17 60.54
C GLU A 5 19.77 -12.16 59.39
N THR A 6 19.50 -12.60 58.16
CA THR A 6 19.30 -11.71 57.03
C THR A 6 17.96 -11.00 57.20
N SER A 7 18.01 -9.77 57.70
CA SER A 7 16.85 -8.92 57.95
C SER A 7 16.03 -8.71 56.66
N LYS A 8 14.93 -9.45 56.53
CA LYS A 8 13.89 -9.22 55.51
C LYS A 8 13.03 -8.02 55.90
N ASN A 9 13.65 -6.85 55.99
CA ASN A 9 12.92 -5.59 56.16
C ASN A 9 12.49 -5.06 54.80
N THR A 10 11.48 -5.72 54.21
CA THR A 10 10.75 -5.17 53.07
C THR A 10 10.02 -3.92 53.57
N PRO A 11 10.35 -2.69 53.11
CA PRO A 11 9.52 -1.55 53.44
C PRO A 11 8.17 -1.77 52.74
N THR A 12 7.14 -2.00 53.55
CA THR A 12 5.75 -1.99 53.09
C THR A 12 5.50 -0.65 52.42
N LYS A 13 5.49 -0.65 51.09
CA LYS A 13 4.84 0.41 50.31
C LYS A 13 3.36 0.35 50.64
N GLN A 14 2.97 1.00 51.74
CA GLN A 14 1.64 1.53 51.87
C GLN A 14 1.40 2.35 50.62
N SER A 15 0.47 1.86 49.79
CA SER A 15 -0.01 2.61 48.65
C SER A 15 -0.75 3.82 49.18
N ASN A 16 -0.03 4.94 49.32
CA ASN A 16 -0.62 6.28 49.32
C ASN A 16 -1.18 6.58 47.92
N LEU A 17 -2.14 5.75 47.51
CA LEU A 17 -3.24 6.20 46.68
C LEU A 17 -3.84 7.40 47.43
N PRO A 18 -4.11 8.53 46.77
CA PRO A 18 -4.89 9.57 47.39
C PRO A 18 -6.18 8.94 47.90
N ILE A 19 -6.55 9.26 49.14
CA ILE A 19 -7.84 8.92 49.73
C ILE A 19 -8.90 9.18 48.67
N LYS A 20 -9.81 8.21 48.43
CA LYS A 20 -11.02 8.50 47.66
C LYS A 20 -11.75 9.59 48.44
N ILE A 21 -11.68 10.81 47.92
CA ILE A 21 -12.50 11.90 48.39
C ILE A 21 -13.89 11.55 47.87
N ASP A 22 -14.76 11.11 48.77
CA ASP A 22 -16.17 10.91 48.43
C ASP A 22 -16.76 12.27 48.03
N ASP A 23 -17.55 12.30 46.96
CA ASP A 23 -18.03 13.53 46.30
C ASP A 23 -19.00 14.38 47.16
N GLU A 24 -19.28 13.97 48.42
CA GLU A 24 -20.30 14.58 49.28
C GLU A 24 -19.84 15.87 49.97
N ASP A 25 -18.56 15.95 50.41
CA ASP A 25 -17.99 17.12 51.14
C ASP A 25 -18.01 18.44 50.34
N PHE A 26 -18.30 18.41 49.03
CA PHE A 26 -18.36 19.59 48.17
C PHE A 26 -19.77 20.13 47.93
N ASN A 27 -20.81 19.36 48.24
CA ASN A 27 -22.20 19.76 47.95
C ASN A 27 -22.75 20.79 48.96
N GLU A 28 -22.15 20.91 50.15
CA GLU A 28 -22.66 21.76 51.24
C GLU A 28 -22.60 23.28 50.94
N PHE A 29 -21.82 23.69 49.92
CA PHE A 29 -21.71 25.11 49.49
C PHE A 29 -22.20 25.36 48.04
N MET A 30 -22.77 24.36 47.37
CA MET A 30 -23.20 24.48 45.97
C MET A 30 -24.68 24.85 45.86
N VAL A 31 -24.99 25.92 45.12
CA VAL A 31 -26.37 26.39 44.88
C VAL A 31 -26.77 26.20 43.41
N PRO A 32 -27.50 25.13 43.02
CA PRO A 32 -28.03 24.98 41.65
C PRO A 32 -26.92 24.86 40.58
N ARG A 33 -26.99 25.61 39.47
CA ARG A 33 -27.94 26.67 39.06
C ARG A 33 -29.28 26.07 38.59
N ASP A 34 -30.43 26.52 39.10
CA ASP A 34 -31.72 26.23 38.43
C ASP A 34 -31.89 27.17 37.25
N ASP A 35 -32.48 26.62 36.19
CA ASP A 35 -32.55 27.21 34.86
C ASP A 35 -33.22 28.61 34.81
N HIS A 36 -32.64 29.50 33.99
CA HIS A 36 -33.20 30.81 33.68
C HIS A 36 -34.61 30.73 33.07
N SER A 37 -34.95 29.64 32.35
CA SER A 37 -36.33 29.46 31.88
C SER A 37 -37.31 29.18 33.02
N ARG A 38 -36.92 28.39 34.03
CA ARG A 38 -37.72 28.14 35.24
C ARG A 38 -37.87 29.37 36.13
N VAL A 39 -36.86 30.24 36.12
CA VAL A 39 -36.83 31.54 36.83
C VAL A 39 -37.75 32.60 36.22
N ALA A 40 -38.28 32.41 35.00
CA ALA A 40 -39.22 33.36 34.41
C ALA A 40 -40.41 33.61 35.34
N ARG A 41 -40.77 34.89 35.57
CA ARG A 41 -41.86 35.32 36.47
C ARG A 41 -43.14 34.49 36.30
N ALA A 42 -43.54 34.22 35.05
CA ALA A 42 -44.71 33.42 34.71
C ALA A 42 -44.64 31.94 35.16
N ASN A 43 -43.45 31.33 35.18
CA ASN A 43 -43.26 29.95 35.62
C ASN A 43 -43.27 29.85 37.15
N ILE A 44 -42.67 30.82 37.84
CA ILE A 44 -42.76 30.97 39.30
C ILE A 44 -44.22 31.20 39.72
N GLU A 45 -44.93 32.11 39.03
CA GLU A 45 -46.33 32.44 39.27
C GLU A 45 -47.27 31.24 38.99
N LYS A 46 -46.96 30.44 37.96
CA LYS A 46 -47.65 29.18 37.67
C LYS A 46 -47.43 28.14 38.76
N ALA A 47 -46.19 27.90 39.18
CA ALA A 47 -45.88 26.97 40.25
C ALA A 47 -46.51 27.39 41.60
N ALA A 48 -46.54 28.69 41.88
CA ALA A 48 -47.22 29.24 43.05
C ALA A 48 -48.75 29.03 42.98
N ARG A 49 -49.38 29.20 41.81
CA ARG A 49 -50.82 28.87 41.61
C ARG A 49 -51.10 27.37 41.77
N GLU A 50 -50.23 26.51 41.26
CA GLU A 50 -50.39 25.05 41.37
C GLU A 50 -50.28 24.55 42.82
N LEU A 51 -49.45 25.20 43.65
CA LEU A 51 -49.23 24.82 45.06
C LEU A 51 -50.15 25.54 46.06
N PHE A 52 -50.50 26.80 45.81
CA PHE A 52 -51.24 27.67 46.76
C PHE A 52 -52.61 28.14 46.24
N GLY A 53 -53.04 27.69 45.05
CA GLY A 53 -54.38 27.95 44.52
C GLY A 53 -54.54 29.35 43.93
N ALA A 54 -55.53 30.10 44.45
CA ALA A 54 -55.99 31.37 43.86
C ALA A 54 -55.73 32.61 44.74
N GLU A 55 -54.86 32.51 45.75
CA GLU A 55 -54.51 33.64 46.63
C GLU A 55 -53.53 34.61 45.93
N GLU A 56 -54.06 35.50 45.09
CA GLU A 56 -53.26 36.39 44.22
C GLU A 56 -52.21 37.22 44.98
N GLU A 57 -52.53 37.71 46.19
CA GLU A 57 -51.58 38.48 47.00
C GLU A 57 -50.42 37.61 47.53
N LEU A 58 -50.69 36.37 47.94
CA LEU A 58 -49.66 35.41 48.35
C LEU A 58 -48.78 35.03 47.16
N ILE A 59 -49.40 34.73 46.01
CA ILE A 59 -48.71 34.39 44.76
C ILE A 59 -47.80 35.54 44.32
N ALA A 60 -48.27 36.80 44.35
CA ALA A 60 -47.46 37.96 44.00
C ALA A 60 -46.24 38.10 44.92
N ARG A 61 -46.44 38.04 46.24
CA ARG A 61 -45.35 38.14 47.24
C ARG A 61 -44.33 36.99 47.11
N LEU A 62 -44.80 35.76 46.91
CA LEU A 62 -43.92 34.61 46.67
C LEU A 62 -43.15 34.75 45.37
N THR A 63 -43.80 35.26 44.31
CA THR A 63 -43.16 35.48 43.01
C THR A 63 -42.05 36.52 43.10
N ASP A 64 -42.32 37.68 43.73
CA ASP A 64 -41.30 38.72 43.91
C ASP A 64 -40.16 38.25 44.83
N ALA A 65 -40.45 37.46 45.87
CA ALA A 65 -39.42 36.86 46.73
C ALA A 65 -38.53 35.86 45.97
N MET A 66 -39.12 34.99 45.13
CA MET A 66 -38.36 34.03 44.33
C MET A 66 -37.56 34.69 43.19
N MET A 67 -38.06 35.79 42.62
CA MET A 67 -37.28 36.63 41.69
C MET A 67 -36.03 37.20 42.39
N ALA A 68 -36.17 37.75 43.60
CA ALA A 68 -35.02 38.23 44.38
C ALA A 68 -34.02 37.12 44.75
N VAL A 69 -34.51 35.90 45.03
CA VAL A 69 -33.64 34.72 45.20
C VAL A 69 -32.88 34.41 43.90
N ALA A 70 -33.51 34.49 42.74
CA ALA A 70 -32.85 34.23 41.46
C ALA A 70 -31.75 35.25 41.12
N GLU A 71 -32.02 36.56 41.32
CA GLU A 71 -31.01 37.62 41.17
C GLU A 71 -29.80 37.39 42.10
N SER A 72 -30.05 36.99 43.35
CA SER A 72 -29.01 36.64 44.31
C SER A 72 -28.14 35.45 43.84
N ARG A 73 -28.74 34.44 43.19
CA ARG A 73 -28.02 33.27 42.66
C ARG A 73 -27.14 33.62 41.46
N GLU A 74 -27.61 34.48 40.56
CA GLU A 74 -26.79 34.96 39.45
C GLU A 74 -25.59 35.78 39.95
N ARG A 75 -25.82 36.63 40.95
CA ARG A 75 -24.75 37.37 41.63
C ARG A 75 -23.71 36.43 42.26
N ILE A 76 -24.13 35.38 42.97
CA ILE A 76 -23.23 34.38 43.56
C ILE A 76 -22.39 33.69 42.46
N ALA A 77 -22.99 33.37 41.30
CA ALA A 77 -22.25 32.80 40.17
C ALA A 77 -21.17 33.74 39.62
N ALA A 78 -21.46 35.04 39.48
CA ALA A 78 -20.48 36.04 39.08
C ALA A 78 -19.38 36.25 40.14
N GLU A 79 -19.75 36.23 41.43
CA GLU A 79 -18.80 36.34 42.55
C GLU A 79 -17.88 35.09 42.64
N MET A 80 -18.32 33.90 42.21
CA MET A 80 -17.45 32.72 42.07
C MET A 80 -16.37 32.87 40.99
N ILE A 81 -16.67 33.54 39.86
CA ILE A 81 -15.66 33.87 38.83
C ILE A 81 -14.61 34.81 39.42
N ALA A 82 -15.07 35.86 40.12
CA ALA A 82 -14.19 36.81 40.79
C ALA A 82 -13.31 36.11 41.84
N LEU A 83 -13.86 35.20 42.63
CA LEU A 83 -13.12 34.40 43.61
C LEU A 83 -12.05 33.53 42.94
N GLY A 84 -12.37 32.83 41.85
CA GLY A 84 -11.40 32.06 41.07
C GLY A 84 -10.24 32.90 40.54
N ASN A 85 -10.54 34.08 39.99
CA ASN A 85 -9.54 35.05 39.53
C ASN A 85 -8.65 35.56 40.66
N GLN A 86 -9.24 35.97 41.80
CA GLN A 86 -8.48 36.49 42.94
C GLN A 86 -7.57 35.43 43.57
N LEU A 87 -8.03 34.18 43.69
CA LEU A 87 -7.18 33.07 44.14
C LEU A 87 -6.03 32.82 43.15
N PHE A 88 -6.30 32.84 41.84
CA PHE A 88 -5.28 32.66 40.80
C PHE A 88 -4.25 33.80 40.82
N HIS A 89 -4.69 35.05 41.00
CA HIS A 89 -3.82 36.21 41.13
C HIS A 89 -2.93 36.09 42.37
N CYS A 90 -3.50 35.79 43.55
CA CYS A 90 -2.75 35.58 44.79
C CYS A 90 -1.73 34.42 44.67
N HIS A 91 -2.12 33.30 44.06
CA HIS A 91 -1.22 32.18 43.80
C HIS A 91 -0.03 32.59 42.91
N ASN A 92 -0.28 33.41 41.88
CA ASN A 92 0.77 33.97 41.03
C ASN A 92 1.65 35.00 41.75
N LEU A 93 1.11 35.84 42.63
CA LEU A 93 1.90 36.76 43.46
C LEU A 93 2.89 36.00 44.36
N VAL A 94 2.44 34.95 45.05
CA VAL A 94 3.30 34.09 45.88
C VAL A 94 4.36 33.39 45.02
N ARG A 95 3.96 32.84 43.86
CA ARG A 95 4.89 32.20 42.90
C ARG A 95 5.97 33.16 42.43
N ASN A 96 5.59 34.35 41.98
CA ASN A 96 6.51 35.35 41.44
C ASN A 96 7.44 35.92 42.53
N ASN A 97 6.95 36.11 43.76
CA ASN A 97 7.78 36.52 44.89
C ASN A 97 8.84 35.45 45.24
N MET A 98 8.45 34.17 45.21
CA MET A 98 9.36 33.05 45.50
C MET A 98 10.40 32.83 44.40
N THR A 99 10.02 32.88 43.12
CA THR A 99 10.97 32.73 42.00
C THR A 99 11.94 33.92 41.93
N ALA A 100 11.50 35.14 42.22
CA ALA A 100 12.38 36.30 42.30
C ALA A 100 13.41 36.22 43.45
N LYS A 101 13.06 35.58 44.57
CA LYS A 101 13.94 35.43 45.75
C LYS A 101 14.90 34.24 45.68
N ALA A 102 14.47 33.12 45.09
CA ALA A 102 15.16 31.84 45.18
C ALA A 102 15.50 31.19 43.82
N GLY A 103 15.28 31.92 42.72
CA GLY A 103 15.45 31.42 41.36
C GLY A 103 14.28 30.57 40.87
N ASP A 104 14.16 30.45 39.56
CA ASP A 104 13.10 29.68 38.93
C ASP A 104 13.46 28.19 38.81
N SER A 105 12.90 27.35 39.68
CA SER A 105 13.07 25.90 39.62
C SER A 105 11.77 25.19 39.99
N ARG A 106 11.61 23.94 39.53
CA ARG A 106 10.42 23.11 39.83
C ARG A 106 10.18 22.95 41.33
N ALA A 107 11.25 22.85 42.13
CA ALA A 107 11.16 22.77 43.58
C ALA A 107 10.61 24.07 44.20
N ILE A 108 11.09 25.24 43.75
CA ILE A 108 10.60 26.55 44.22
C ILE A 108 9.17 26.81 43.77
N ARG A 109 8.79 26.47 42.52
CA ARG A 109 7.41 26.57 42.04
C ARG A 109 6.44 25.72 42.88
N ASN A 110 6.80 24.46 43.16
CA ASN A 110 5.98 23.59 44.02
C ASN A 110 5.86 24.14 45.45
N ARG A 111 6.96 24.62 46.03
CA ARG A 111 6.97 25.21 47.37
C ARG A 111 6.11 26.47 47.46
N ALA A 112 6.14 27.31 46.43
CA ALA A 112 5.33 28.52 46.35
C ALA A 112 3.83 28.19 46.20
N ALA A 113 3.48 27.18 45.41
CA ALA A 113 2.11 26.69 45.30
C ALA A 113 1.56 26.23 46.66
N ASN A 114 2.29 25.34 47.35
CA ASN A 114 1.90 24.88 48.70
C ASN A 114 1.71 26.06 49.68
N LEU A 115 2.62 27.02 49.68
CA LEU A 115 2.54 28.19 50.56
C LEU A 115 1.32 29.07 50.25
N ALA A 116 0.93 29.20 48.98
CA ALA A 116 -0.32 29.87 48.60
C ALA A 116 -1.56 29.11 49.09
N TYR A 117 -1.61 27.78 48.95
CA TYR A 117 -2.73 26.98 49.46
C TYR A 117 -2.82 27.00 51.00
N ASP A 118 -1.69 26.91 51.71
CA ASP A 118 -1.62 27.04 53.17
C ASP A 118 -2.11 28.43 53.63
N PHE A 119 -1.83 29.48 52.84
CA PHE A 119 -2.35 30.83 53.09
C PHE A 119 -3.86 30.90 52.88
N PHE A 120 -4.41 30.30 51.81
CA PHE A 120 -5.85 30.27 51.57
C PHE A 120 -6.63 29.54 52.68
N ASP A 121 -6.10 28.41 53.17
CA ASP A 121 -6.73 27.67 54.27
C ASP A 121 -6.65 28.44 55.60
N ARG A 122 -5.51 29.10 55.90
CA ARG A 122 -5.36 29.87 57.15
C ARG A 122 -6.09 31.20 57.17
N ALA A 123 -6.20 31.87 56.03
CA ALA A 123 -6.81 33.21 55.94
C ALA A 123 -8.34 33.15 55.75
N MET A 124 -8.83 32.17 54.98
CA MET A 124 -10.23 32.10 54.53
C MET A 124 -10.88 30.72 54.74
N SER A 125 -10.19 29.75 55.37
CA SER A 125 -10.63 28.36 55.49
C SER A 125 -10.90 27.64 54.15
N ILE A 126 -10.36 28.18 53.04
CA ILE A 126 -10.52 27.59 51.71
C ILE A 126 -9.52 26.46 51.56
N LYS A 127 -10.02 25.21 51.61
CA LYS A 127 -9.20 24.01 51.44
C LYS A 127 -8.50 23.98 50.07
N HIS A 128 -7.31 23.37 50.05
CA HIS A 128 -6.47 23.23 48.85
C HIS A 128 -7.23 22.63 47.65
N SER A 129 -8.15 21.69 47.88
CA SER A 129 -9.02 21.12 46.85
C SER A 129 -9.94 22.17 46.22
N ALA A 130 -10.67 22.94 47.04
CA ALA A 130 -11.56 24.02 46.63
C ALA A 130 -10.82 25.13 45.88
N ALA A 131 -9.74 25.66 46.47
CA ALA A 131 -8.93 26.68 45.81
C ALA A 131 -8.43 26.23 44.43
N ARG A 132 -8.01 24.96 44.30
CA ARG A 132 -7.55 24.39 43.03
C ARG A 132 -8.66 24.14 42.02
N SER A 133 -9.90 23.84 42.44
CA SER A 133 -11.05 23.76 41.53
C SER A 133 -11.38 25.14 40.98
N TYR A 134 -11.63 26.13 41.85
CA TYR A 134 -11.97 27.50 41.44
C TYR A 134 -10.92 28.13 40.51
N MET A 135 -9.63 28.01 40.84
CA MET A 135 -8.55 28.51 39.97
C MET A 135 -8.54 27.83 38.59
N ARG A 136 -8.77 26.50 38.52
CA ARG A 136 -8.73 25.78 37.24
C ARG A 136 -9.97 26.00 36.38
N CYS A 137 -11.13 26.22 36.99
CA CYS A 137 -12.33 26.62 36.26
C CYS A 137 -12.16 28.02 35.69
N TYR A 138 -11.57 28.96 36.46
CA TYR A 138 -11.18 30.27 35.94
C TYR A 138 -10.14 30.19 34.80
N GLU A 139 -9.07 29.38 34.95
CA GLU A 139 -8.05 29.19 33.91
C GLU A 139 -8.61 28.64 32.58
N ARG A 140 -9.69 27.85 32.61
CA ARG A 140 -10.26 27.23 31.39
C ARG A 140 -11.41 28.03 30.79
N PHE A 141 -12.25 28.64 31.63
CA PHE A 141 -13.52 29.26 31.22
C PHE A 141 -13.58 30.77 31.45
N GLY A 142 -12.55 31.40 32.02
CA GLY A 142 -12.56 32.85 32.32
C GLY A 142 -12.88 33.74 31.11
N ASP A 143 -12.47 33.33 29.92
CA ASP A 143 -12.77 34.02 28.66
C ASP A 143 -14.10 33.56 28.01
N ASN A 144 -14.65 32.41 28.42
CA ASN A 144 -15.94 31.88 27.96
C ASN A 144 -17.01 32.11 29.03
N THR A 145 -17.49 33.35 29.12
CA THR A 145 -18.55 33.78 30.04
C THR A 145 -19.86 33.03 29.83
N GLU A 146 -20.10 32.51 28.62
CA GLU A 146 -21.30 31.76 28.25
C GLU A 146 -21.30 30.35 28.82
N ALA A 147 -20.16 29.63 28.78
CA ALA A 147 -20.01 28.35 29.46
C ALA A 147 -20.24 28.48 30.98
N ILE A 148 -19.81 29.59 31.59
CA ILE A 148 -20.06 29.86 33.02
C ILE A 148 -21.51 30.27 33.31
N ARG A 149 -22.24 30.81 32.31
CA ARG A 149 -23.69 31.05 32.40
C ARG A 149 -24.46 29.73 32.42
N ILE A 150 -24.09 28.79 31.55
CA ILE A 150 -24.83 27.56 31.24
C ILE A 150 -24.52 26.40 32.20
N PHE A 151 -23.26 26.24 32.62
CA PHE A 151 -22.83 25.10 33.44
C PHE A 151 -22.70 25.45 34.92
N ASN A 152 -23.02 24.49 35.80
CA ASN A 152 -22.71 24.61 37.23
C ASN A 152 -21.22 24.27 37.50
N VAL A 153 -20.73 24.60 38.69
CA VAL A 153 -19.30 24.40 39.03
C VAL A 153 -18.89 22.92 38.94
N GLY A 154 -19.76 21.97 39.29
CA GLY A 154 -19.48 20.53 39.21
C GLY A 154 -19.40 19.97 37.79
N GLU A 155 -20.04 20.64 36.83
CA GLU A 155 -19.98 20.39 35.38
C GLU A 155 -18.74 21.06 34.76
N LEU A 156 -18.48 22.33 35.09
CA LEU A 156 -17.22 23.00 34.73
C LEU A 156 -16.00 22.23 35.25
N ASP A 157 -16.11 21.58 36.43
CA ASP A 157 -15.08 20.72 36.99
C ASP A 157 -14.82 19.47 36.14
N MET A 158 -15.81 18.95 35.42
CA MET A 158 -15.64 17.89 34.43
C MET A 158 -15.02 18.43 33.14
N LEU A 159 -15.51 19.58 32.66
CA LEU A 159 -15.12 20.18 31.38
C LEU A 159 -13.72 20.85 31.41
N LYS A 160 -13.11 21.06 32.59
CA LYS A 160 -11.74 21.61 32.74
C LYS A 160 -10.60 20.70 32.25
N ALA A 161 -10.90 19.50 31.73
CA ALA A 161 -9.90 18.54 31.32
C ALA A 161 -9.26 18.91 29.97
N LYS A 162 -7.93 18.79 29.86
CA LYS A 162 -7.16 19.28 28.70
C LYS A 162 -7.47 18.60 27.36
N HIS A 163 -8.09 17.43 27.38
CA HIS A 163 -8.47 16.67 26.19
C HIS A 163 -9.88 17.03 25.67
N ILE A 164 -10.62 17.87 26.39
CA ILE A 164 -11.94 18.32 25.96
C ILE A 164 -11.73 19.58 25.13
N THR A 165 -11.98 19.47 23.83
CA THR A 165 -11.84 20.56 22.86
C THR A 165 -12.94 21.61 23.03
N ASP A 166 -12.69 22.83 22.54
CA ASP A 166 -13.67 23.93 22.61
C ASP A 166 -14.92 23.63 21.77
N ALA A 167 -14.77 22.84 20.68
CA ALA A 167 -15.88 22.34 19.89
C ALA A 167 -16.82 21.43 20.72
N THR A 168 -16.25 20.48 21.48
CA THR A 168 -17.02 19.60 22.37
C THR A 168 -17.70 20.38 23.50
N ILE A 169 -17.08 21.46 24.00
CA ILE A 169 -17.71 22.36 24.98
C ILE A 169 -18.91 23.09 24.36
N ASN A 170 -18.77 23.60 23.14
CA ASN A 170 -19.87 24.30 22.44
C ASN A 170 -21.04 23.37 22.13
N GLU A 171 -20.80 22.14 21.64
CA GLU A 171 -21.89 21.17 21.41
C GLU A 171 -22.61 20.79 22.72
N LEU A 172 -21.87 20.70 23.83
CA LEU A 172 -22.46 20.50 25.17
C LEU A 172 -23.26 21.71 25.65
N MET A 173 -22.86 22.94 25.28
CA MET A 173 -23.62 24.16 25.55
C MET A 173 -24.93 24.17 24.77
N GLU A 174 -24.90 23.95 23.45
CA GLU A 174 -26.10 23.88 22.60
C GLU A 174 -27.10 22.81 23.09
N LYS A 175 -26.59 21.63 23.47
CA LYS A 175 -27.42 20.55 24.02
C LYS A 175 -27.97 20.85 25.41
N LYS A 176 -27.25 21.62 26.26
CA LYS A 176 -27.77 22.05 27.56
C LYS A 176 -28.74 23.23 27.45
N GLU A 177 -28.56 24.15 26.52
CA GLU A 177 -29.57 25.18 26.22
C GLU A 177 -30.85 24.57 25.64
N SER A 178 -30.72 23.48 24.87
CA SER A 178 -31.87 22.71 24.35
C SER A 178 -32.54 21.81 25.39
N ASN A 179 -31.80 21.34 26.40
CA ASN A 179 -32.31 20.55 27.52
C ASN A 179 -31.70 21.02 28.87
N PRO A 180 -32.27 22.05 29.51
CA PRO A 180 -31.71 22.64 30.72
C PRO A 180 -31.71 21.69 31.93
N ASP A 181 -32.64 20.73 31.95
CA ASP A 181 -32.75 19.70 32.99
C ASP A 181 -31.75 18.53 32.81
N MET A 182 -30.85 18.60 31.80
CA MET A 182 -29.82 17.58 31.58
C MET A 182 -28.94 17.39 32.82
N THR A 183 -28.99 16.17 33.37
CA THR A 183 -28.24 15.80 34.56
C THR A 183 -26.74 15.68 34.29
N ARG A 184 -25.92 15.84 35.34
CA ARG A 184 -24.47 15.60 35.30
C ARG A 184 -24.09 14.21 34.75
N ALA A 185 -24.96 13.21 34.97
CA ALA A 185 -24.77 11.84 34.48
C ALA A 185 -25.02 11.72 32.97
N GLU A 186 -26.03 12.42 32.44
CA GLU A 186 -26.33 12.48 31.00
C GLU A 186 -25.27 13.30 30.26
N MET A 187 -24.85 14.43 30.82
CA MET A 187 -23.74 15.22 30.29
C MET A 187 -22.45 14.39 30.21
N LYS A 188 -22.18 13.54 31.21
CA LYS A 188 -21.02 12.62 31.16
C LYS A 188 -21.13 11.62 30.02
N LYS A 189 -22.29 10.96 29.85
CA LYS A 189 -22.51 10.01 28.73
C LYS A 189 -22.30 10.69 27.38
N LEU A 190 -22.87 11.87 27.21
CA LEU A 190 -22.73 12.67 25.99
C LEU A 190 -21.28 13.06 25.73
N LEU A 191 -20.53 13.48 26.76
CA LEU A 191 -19.09 13.73 26.64
C LEU A 191 -18.32 12.47 26.21
N ASP A 192 -18.61 11.31 26.82
CA ASP A 192 -18.01 10.02 26.46
C ASP A 192 -18.36 9.62 25.00
N GLU A 193 -19.60 9.86 24.55
CA GLU A 193 -20.04 9.64 23.16
C GLU A 193 -19.30 10.53 22.16
N LEU A 194 -19.14 11.82 22.46
CA LEU A 194 -18.41 12.76 21.60
C LEU A 194 -16.92 12.43 21.50
N GLN A 195 -16.28 12.06 22.62
CA GLN A 195 -14.88 11.61 22.61
C GLN A 195 -14.69 10.31 21.81
N ASN A 196 -15.64 9.37 21.91
CA ASN A 196 -15.60 8.15 21.08
C ASN A 196 -15.78 8.50 19.59
N ARG A 197 -16.68 9.43 19.25
CA ARG A 197 -16.88 9.89 17.87
C ARG A 197 -15.64 10.57 17.29
N GLU A 198 -15.02 11.49 18.03
CA GLU A 198 -13.78 12.18 17.65
C GLU A 198 -12.66 11.15 17.42
N LYS A 199 -12.52 10.17 18.32
CA LYS A 199 -11.56 9.06 18.14
C LYS A 199 -11.84 8.24 16.88
N THR A 200 -13.08 7.83 16.63
CA THR A 200 -13.41 7.06 15.42
C THR A 200 -13.22 7.85 14.13
N LEU A 201 -13.37 9.18 14.18
CA LEU A 201 -13.10 10.06 13.05
C LEU A 201 -11.60 10.10 12.76
N VAL A 202 -10.75 10.29 13.79
CA VAL A 202 -9.28 10.23 13.64
C VAL A 202 -8.83 8.86 13.14
N ASP A 203 -9.39 7.76 13.66
CA ASP A 203 -9.08 6.41 13.19
C ASP A 203 -9.48 6.23 11.70
N ALA A 204 -10.59 6.83 11.25
CA ALA A 204 -11.04 6.80 9.86
C ALA A 204 -10.20 7.71 8.93
N GLU A 205 -9.77 8.89 9.39
CA GLU A 205 -8.86 9.77 8.65
C GLU A 205 -7.51 9.10 8.42
N ASN A 206 -6.94 8.45 9.45
CA ASN A 206 -5.73 7.65 9.31
C ASN A 206 -5.91 6.49 8.31
N GLN A 207 -7.08 5.82 8.30
CA GLN A 207 -7.37 4.79 7.30
C GLN A 207 -7.46 5.36 5.88
N LEU A 208 -8.07 6.54 5.71
CA LEU A 208 -8.18 7.23 4.43
C LEU A 208 -6.80 7.64 3.89
N GLU A 209 -5.91 8.17 4.73
CA GLU A 209 -4.53 8.51 4.36
C GLU A 209 -3.74 7.26 3.92
N ASN A 210 -3.84 6.15 4.66
CA ASN A 210 -3.21 4.89 4.27
C ASN A 210 -3.74 4.37 2.92
N VAL A 211 -5.06 4.41 2.68
CA VAL A 211 -5.66 4.00 1.40
C VAL A 211 -5.25 4.94 0.26
N ALA A 212 -5.12 6.25 0.52
CA ALA A 212 -4.64 7.21 -0.47
C ALA A 212 -3.17 6.96 -0.87
N SER A 213 -2.30 6.62 0.10
CA SER A 213 -0.91 6.23 -0.17
C SER A 213 -0.87 4.97 -1.06
N LEU A 214 -1.58 3.91 -0.65
CA LEU A 214 -1.62 2.64 -1.40
C LEU A 214 -2.18 2.81 -2.83
N LEU A 215 -3.12 3.74 -3.02
CA LEU A 215 -3.67 4.06 -4.34
C LEU A 215 -2.65 4.78 -5.23
N GLU A 216 -1.88 5.72 -4.70
CA GLU A 216 -0.82 6.39 -5.47
C GLU A 216 0.34 5.42 -5.78
N ASP A 217 0.75 4.59 -4.81
CA ASP A 217 1.72 3.51 -5.03
C ASP A 217 1.27 2.58 -6.16
N SER A 218 0.04 2.03 -6.07
CA SER A 218 -0.54 1.15 -7.11
C SER A 218 -0.65 1.84 -8.48
N LYS A 219 -0.92 3.14 -8.52
CA LYS A 219 -0.94 3.94 -9.75
C LYS A 219 0.46 4.11 -10.36
N THR A 220 1.51 4.25 -9.54
CA THR A 220 2.89 4.23 -10.06
C THR A 220 3.30 2.84 -10.56
N GLU A 221 2.94 1.77 -9.85
CA GLU A 221 3.17 0.39 -10.29
C GLU A 221 2.46 0.10 -11.63
N LEU A 222 1.20 0.50 -11.77
CA LEU A 222 0.43 0.32 -13.01
C LEU A 222 1.02 1.14 -14.18
N PHE A 223 1.58 2.32 -13.92
CA PHE A 223 2.30 3.10 -14.93
C PHE A 223 3.61 2.44 -15.36
N LEU A 224 4.37 1.85 -14.42
CA LEU A 224 5.58 1.10 -14.71
C LEU A 224 5.27 -0.20 -15.47
N ALA A 225 4.29 -0.97 -15.03
CA ALA A 225 3.81 -2.16 -15.74
C ALA A 225 3.30 -1.83 -17.15
N GLY A 226 2.61 -0.70 -17.32
CA GLY A 226 2.18 -0.20 -18.64
C GLY A 226 3.35 0.11 -19.58
N LYS A 227 4.46 0.64 -19.06
CA LYS A 227 5.71 0.82 -19.83
C LYS A 227 6.36 -0.52 -20.17
N GLU A 228 6.43 -1.45 -19.23
CA GLU A 228 7.03 -2.76 -19.44
C GLU A 228 6.26 -3.57 -20.50
N VAL A 229 4.92 -3.55 -20.45
CA VAL A 229 4.08 -4.15 -21.49
C VAL A 229 4.30 -3.51 -22.87
N ALA A 230 4.61 -2.21 -22.94
CA ALA A 230 4.95 -1.55 -24.20
C ALA A 230 6.34 -2.00 -24.71
N HIS A 231 7.33 -2.11 -23.83
CA HIS A 231 8.67 -2.59 -24.13
C HIS A 231 8.67 -4.04 -24.64
N LEU A 232 8.04 -4.95 -23.89
CA LEU A 232 7.89 -6.36 -24.28
C LEU A 232 7.13 -6.54 -25.61
N LYS A 233 6.19 -5.66 -25.95
CA LYS A 233 5.53 -5.65 -27.26
C LYS A 233 6.47 -5.23 -28.39
N GLU A 234 7.40 -4.30 -28.14
CA GLU A 234 8.43 -3.91 -29.10
C GLU A 234 9.46 -5.04 -29.30
N GLU A 235 9.90 -5.69 -28.23
CA GLU A 235 10.78 -6.87 -28.30
C GLU A 235 10.13 -8.04 -29.06
N LEU A 236 8.85 -8.34 -28.78
CA LEU A 236 8.11 -9.38 -29.49
C LEU A 236 7.96 -9.06 -30.98
N ALA A 237 7.76 -7.78 -31.33
CA ALA A 237 7.76 -7.33 -32.73
C ALA A 237 9.15 -7.41 -33.38
N ALA A 238 10.23 -7.15 -32.64
CA ALA A 238 11.60 -7.31 -33.12
C ALA A 238 11.94 -8.80 -33.36
N ASN A 239 11.57 -9.69 -32.44
CA ASN A 239 11.73 -11.13 -32.59
C ASN A 239 10.90 -11.70 -33.76
N ALA A 240 9.68 -11.21 -33.98
CA ALA A 240 8.89 -11.57 -35.15
C ALA A 240 9.59 -11.18 -36.47
N ARG A 241 10.21 -9.99 -36.54
CA ARG A 241 11.02 -9.56 -37.70
C ARG A 241 12.27 -10.44 -37.90
N ALA A 242 12.95 -10.80 -36.82
CA ALA A 242 14.11 -11.70 -36.87
C ALA A 242 13.72 -13.11 -37.36
N LEU A 243 12.57 -13.64 -36.92
CA LEU A 243 12.03 -14.91 -37.38
C LEU A 243 11.70 -14.88 -38.88
N THR A 244 11.04 -13.82 -39.37
CA THR A 244 10.77 -13.68 -40.82
C THR A 244 12.04 -13.58 -41.65
N ALA A 245 13.09 -12.88 -41.18
CA ALA A 245 14.37 -12.85 -41.87
C ALA A 245 15.02 -14.26 -41.95
N LYS A 246 14.90 -15.07 -40.87
CA LYS A 246 15.37 -16.48 -40.89
C LYS A 246 14.55 -17.37 -41.82
N GLN A 247 13.26 -17.11 -42.01
CA GLN A 247 12.43 -17.79 -43.00
C GLN A 247 12.84 -17.43 -44.44
N GLU A 248 13.19 -16.17 -44.72
CA GLU A 248 13.74 -15.77 -46.02
C GLU A 248 15.10 -16.41 -46.30
N ASP A 249 15.99 -16.48 -45.31
CA ASP A 249 17.28 -17.15 -45.44
C ASP A 249 17.12 -18.67 -45.70
N LEU A 250 16.17 -19.34 -45.03
CA LEU A 250 15.81 -20.73 -45.34
C LEU A 250 15.31 -20.90 -46.78
N ALA A 251 14.42 -20.02 -47.25
CA ALA A 251 13.93 -20.07 -48.63
C ALA A 251 15.07 -19.93 -49.65
N ARG A 252 16.05 -19.05 -49.39
CA ARG A 252 17.27 -18.92 -50.21
C ARG A 252 18.14 -20.17 -50.19
N LEU A 253 18.25 -20.84 -49.04
CA LEU A 253 19.00 -22.10 -48.91
C LEU A 253 18.33 -23.25 -49.67
N ASP A 254 16.99 -23.38 -49.61
CA ASP A 254 16.24 -24.38 -50.38
C ASP A 254 16.36 -24.14 -51.91
N ASP A 255 16.39 -22.88 -52.34
CA ASP A 255 16.65 -22.48 -53.73
C ASP A 255 18.07 -22.89 -54.18
N LEU A 256 19.08 -22.69 -53.33
CA LEU A 256 20.46 -23.11 -53.58
C LEU A 256 20.62 -24.63 -53.60
N LEU A 257 19.95 -25.35 -52.68
CA LEU A 257 19.93 -26.82 -52.64
C LEU A 257 19.28 -27.40 -53.90
N THR A 258 18.18 -26.80 -54.37
CA THR A 258 17.51 -27.22 -55.60
C THR A 258 18.40 -27.03 -56.82
N ARG A 259 19.10 -25.88 -56.94
CA ARG A 259 20.10 -25.62 -58.00
C ARG A 259 21.29 -26.58 -57.92
N ARG A 260 21.82 -26.85 -56.72
CA ARG A 260 22.91 -27.81 -56.50
C ARG A 260 22.50 -29.24 -56.90
N THR A 261 21.29 -29.65 -56.54
CA THR A 261 20.75 -30.99 -56.89
C THR A 261 20.59 -31.14 -58.40
N ALA A 262 20.05 -30.13 -59.09
CA ALA A 262 19.97 -30.11 -60.55
C ALA A 262 21.36 -30.13 -61.22
N GLY A 263 22.33 -29.39 -60.66
CA GLY A 263 23.72 -29.39 -61.12
C GLY A 263 24.42 -30.75 -60.97
N LEU A 264 24.21 -31.43 -59.83
CA LEU A 264 24.71 -32.80 -59.62
C LEU A 264 24.11 -33.78 -60.64
N SER A 265 22.81 -33.72 -60.89
CA SER A 265 22.16 -34.57 -61.91
C SER A 265 22.72 -34.33 -63.32
N SER A 266 23.11 -33.09 -63.65
CA SER A 266 23.83 -32.78 -64.89
C SER A 266 25.23 -33.39 -64.91
N MET A 267 26.01 -33.27 -63.82
CA MET A 267 27.35 -33.86 -63.73
C MET A 267 27.32 -35.40 -63.79
N GLU A 268 26.36 -36.04 -63.13
CA GLU A 268 26.15 -37.49 -63.18
C GLU A 268 25.84 -37.97 -64.60
N LYS A 269 25.06 -37.18 -65.36
CA LYS A 269 24.80 -37.45 -66.77
C LYS A 269 26.06 -37.26 -67.63
N ASP A 270 26.80 -36.16 -67.44
CA ASP A 270 28.02 -35.87 -68.21
C ASP A 270 29.10 -36.94 -67.98
N ILE A 271 29.24 -37.45 -66.75
CA ILE A 271 30.10 -38.60 -66.42
C ILE A 271 29.62 -39.85 -67.17
N ALA A 272 28.32 -40.18 -67.09
CA ALA A 272 27.77 -41.34 -67.79
C ALA A 272 27.91 -41.26 -69.33
N ASP A 273 27.89 -40.07 -69.91
CA ASP A 273 28.14 -39.84 -71.35
C ASP A 273 29.64 -39.92 -71.68
N LYS A 274 30.54 -39.38 -70.85
CA LYS A 274 32.01 -39.58 -70.99
C LYS A 274 32.43 -41.04 -70.84
N ASP A 275 31.84 -41.79 -69.90
CA ASP A 275 32.10 -43.23 -69.73
C ASP A 275 31.72 -44.04 -70.98
N ARG A 276 30.61 -43.67 -71.63
CA ARG A 276 30.20 -44.27 -72.92
C ARG A 276 31.21 -43.96 -74.02
N GLU A 277 31.70 -42.72 -74.10
CA GLU A 277 32.72 -42.30 -75.08
C GLU A 277 34.05 -43.05 -74.84
N ILE A 278 34.52 -43.12 -73.59
CA ILE A 278 35.71 -43.89 -73.22
C ILE A 278 35.55 -45.38 -73.57
N ALA A 279 34.38 -45.98 -73.31
CA ALA A 279 34.10 -47.36 -73.68
C ALA A 279 34.06 -47.57 -75.22
N GLN A 280 33.58 -46.61 -75.99
CA GLN A 280 33.62 -46.64 -77.46
C GLN A 280 35.04 -46.51 -77.99
N LEU A 281 35.84 -45.57 -77.47
CA LEU A 281 37.24 -45.37 -77.86
C LEU A 281 38.11 -46.60 -77.51
N LYS A 282 37.90 -47.21 -76.33
CA LYS A 282 38.56 -48.48 -75.95
C LYS A 282 38.20 -49.61 -76.92
N ARG A 283 36.92 -49.77 -77.30
CA ARG A 283 36.51 -50.78 -78.30
C ARG A 283 37.07 -50.49 -79.70
N ALA A 284 37.18 -49.23 -80.09
CA ALA A 284 37.80 -48.83 -81.36
C ALA A 284 39.30 -49.17 -81.39
N PHE A 285 40.00 -49.00 -80.27
CA PHE A 285 41.38 -49.45 -80.08
C PHE A 285 41.51 -50.98 -80.13
N GLU A 286 40.64 -51.71 -79.43
CA GLU A 286 40.63 -53.20 -79.43
C GLU A 286 40.26 -53.82 -80.79
N THR A 287 39.51 -53.11 -81.64
CA THR A 287 39.09 -53.60 -82.97
C THR A 287 40.02 -53.21 -84.12
N GLN A 288 41.03 -52.37 -83.87
CA GLN A 288 42.11 -52.14 -84.84
C GLN A 288 43.02 -53.37 -84.93
N LYS A 289 42.93 -54.08 -86.06
CA LYS A 289 43.82 -55.20 -86.36
C LYS A 289 45.28 -54.71 -86.47
N PRO A 290 46.25 -55.40 -85.84
CA PRO A 290 47.66 -55.09 -86.06
C PRO A 290 48.04 -55.45 -87.50
N VAL A 291 48.39 -54.43 -88.30
CA VAL A 291 49.00 -54.64 -89.62
C VAL A 291 50.46 -55.03 -89.39
N VAL A 292 50.79 -56.29 -89.65
CA VAL A 292 52.15 -56.82 -89.48
C VAL A 292 52.91 -56.68 -90.80
N GLU A 293 53.83 -55.72 -90.87
CA GLU A 293 54.90 -55.70 -91.87
C GLU A 293 56.25 -55.36 -91.20
N ILE A 294 57.33 -55.82 -91.82
CA ILE A 294 58.62 -56.08 -91.14
C ILE A 294 59.54 -54.86 -91.18
N LYS A 295 59.96 -54.40 -90.00
CA LYS A 295 61.11 -53.51 -89.69
C LYS A 295 61.48 -52.45 -90.75
N GLU A 296 61.08 -51.21 -90.47
CA GLU A 296 62.06 -50.13 -90.28
C GLU A 296 61.59 -49.19 -89.15
N VAL A 297 62.52 -48.46 -88.51
CA VAL A 297 62.24 -47.69 -87.29
C VAL A 297 61.52 -46.38 -87.65
N ILE A 298 60.20 -46.46 -87.77
CA ILE A 298 59.32 -45.33 -88.06
C ILE A 298 58.57 -44.95 -86.78
N LYS A 299 58.54 -43.65 -86.47
CA LYS A 299 57.79 -43.07 -85.34
C LYS A 299 56.32 -43.51 -85.40
N PRO A 300 55.64 -43.69 -84.24
CA PRO A 300 54.23 -44.09 -84.22
C PRO A 300 53.40 -43.18 -85.15
N PRO A 301 52.49 -43.74 -85.98
CA PRO A 301 51.71 -42.94 -86.92
C PRO A 301 50.93 -41.85 -86.16
N ALA A 302 50.92 -40.63 -86.68
CA ALA A 302 50.43 -39.44 -85.94
C ALA A 302 49.02 -39.60 -85.34
N GLY A 303 48.15 -40.39 -85.98
CA GLY A 303 46.81 -40.70 -85.45
C GLY A 303 46.80 -41.50 -84.13
N TYR A 304 47.78 -42.39 -83.88
CA TYR A 304 47.84 -43.16 -82.63
C TYR A 304 48.31 -42.31 -81.45
N ALA A 305 49.28 -41.43 -81.68
CA ALA A 305 49.68 -40.43 -80.66
C ALA A 305 48.50 -39.51 -80.34
N ALA A 306 47.84 -38.95 -81.36
CA ALA A 306 46.68 -38.08 -81.17
C ALA A 306 45.52 -38.75 -80.41
N ILE A 307 45.23 -40.04 -80.65
CA ILE A 307 44.20 -40.79 -79.90
C ILE A 307 44.66 -41.10 -78.47
N SER A 308 45.92 -41.48 -78.26
CA SER A 308 46.48 -41.69 -76.92
C SER A 308 46.45 -40.42 -76.08
N ASP A 309 46.85 -39.28 -76.66
CA ASP A 309 46.85 -37.98 -76.02
C ASP A 309 45.42 -37.50 -75.75
N ALA A 310 44.48 -37.76 -76.67
CA ALA A 310 43.05 -37.47 -76.45
C ALA A 310 42.46 -38.32 -75.31
N VAL A 311 42.74 -39.62 -75.24
CA VAL A 311 42.29 -40.49 -74.14
C VAL A 311 42.94 -40.09 -72.81
N SER A 312 44.22 -39.72 -72.81
CA SER A 312 44.92 -39.20 -71.63
C SER A 312 44.29 -37.89 -71.13
N THR A 313 44.02 -36.96 -72.05
CA THR A 313 43.35 -35.67 -71.76
C THR A 313 41.95 -35.90 -71.22
N LYS A 314 41.16 -36.81 -71.82
CA LYS A 314 39.80 -37.12 -71.36
C LYS A 314 39.78 -37.84 -70.00
N ASN A 315 40.76 -38.68 -69.70
CA ASN A 315 40.92 -39.27 -68.37
C ASN A 315 41.31 -38.22 -67.32
N ALA A 316 42.13 -37.23 -67.67
CA ALA A 316 42.47 -36.12 -66.78
C ALA A 316 41.26 -35.23 -66.49
N GLU A 317 40.48 -34.87 -67.53
CA GLU A 317 39.20 -34.17 -67.37
C GLU A 317 38.21 -34.98 -66.50
N LEU A 318 38.13 -36.30 -66.70
CA LEU A 318 37.24 -37.18 -65.93
C LEU A 318 37.60 -37.11 -64.44
N ALA A 319 38.86 -37.34 -64.09
CA ALA A 319 39.35 -37.30 -62.71
C ALA A 319 39.15 -35.92 -62.04
N GLU A 320 39.25 -34.83 -62.80
CA GLU A 320 38.96 -33.49 -62.29
C GLU A 320 37.44 -33.29 -62.06
N THR A 321 36.58 -33.80 -62.95
CA THR A 321 35.12 -33.78 -62.74
C THR A 321 34.65 -34.69 -61.61
N GLU A 322 35.26 -35.86 -61.40
CA GLU A 322 34.98 -36.75 -60.27
C GLU A 322 35.34 -36.07 -58.94
N LYS A 323 36.51 -35.43 -58.87
CA LYS A 323 36.93 -34.67 -57.69
C LYS A 323 36.01 -33.48 -57.40
N ALA A 324 35.53 -32.79 -58.43
CA ALA A 324 34.55 -31.72 -58.29
C ALA A 324 33.20 -32.27 -57.78
N LEU A 325 32.73 -33.40 -58.31
CA LEU A 325 31.51 -34.09 -57.89
C LEU A 325 31.53 -34.46 -56.41
N ASP A 326 32.61 -35.08 -55.93
CA ASP A 326 32.74 -35.47 -54.52
C ASP A 326 32.77 -34.26 -53.59
N SER A 327 33.46 -33.18 -53.97
CA SER A 327 33.42 -31.92 -53.22
C SER A 327 32.03 -31.29 -53.17
N ALA A 328 31.24 -31.42 -54.25
CA ALA A 328 29.88 -30.92 -54.32
C ALA A 328 28.89 -31.77 -53.51
N LYS A 329 29.10 -33.10 -53.43
CA LYS A 329 28.33 -34.01 -52.57
C LYS A 329 28.55 -33.71 -51.09
N GLN A 330 29.81 -33.56 -50.65
CA GLN A 330 30.13 -33.20 -49.26
C GLN A 330 29.56 -31.83 -48.84
N ALA A 331 29.59 -30.85 -49.74
CA ALA A 331 28.98 -29.53 -49.52
C ALA A 331 27.45 -29.59 -49.46
N LEU A 332 26.80 -30.51 -50.20
CA LEU A 332 25.36 -30.69 -50.16
C LEU A 332 24.92 -31.38 -48.86
N GLU A 333 25.65 -32.41 -48.42
CA GLU A 333 25.36 -33.13 -47.17
C GLU A 333 25.47 -32.21 -45.94
N THR A 334 26.49 -31.36 -45.87
CA THR A 334 26.65 -30.36 -44.79
C THR A 334 25.52 -29.33 -44.80
N LEU A 335 25.14 -28.80 -45.97
CA LEU A 335 23.99 -27.87 -46.08
C LEU A 335 22.65 -28.55 -45.72
N GLN A 336 22.46 -29.83 -46.04
CA GLN A 336 21.27 -30.58 -45.63
C GLN A 336 21.18 -30.71 -44.10
N GLN A 337 22.28 -31.08 -43.43
CA GLN A 337 22.35 -31.19 -41.97
C GLN A 337 22.08 -29.84 -41.29
N GLU A 338 22.63 -28.75 -41.82
CA GLU A 338 22.38 -27.40 -41.29
C GLU A 338 20.93 -26.96 -41.50
N ARG A 339 20.33 -27.25 -42.66
CA ARG A 339 18.92 -26.98 -42.97
C ARG A 339 17.96 -27.76 -42.07
N ASP A 340 18.24 -29.05 -41.79
CA ASP A 340 17.45 -29.84 -40.83
C ASP A 340 17.56 -29.30 -39.38
N ARG A 341 18.76 -28.88 -38.97
CA ARG A 341 18.99 -28.27 -37.65
C ARG A 341 18.28 -26.93 -37.48
N ILE A 342 18.32 -26.06 -38.50
CA ILE A 342 17.65 -24.76 -38.46
C ILE A 342 16.13 -24.95 -38.50
N LYS A 343 15.62 -25.84 -39.36
CA LYS A 343 14.18 -26.15 -39.45
C LYS A 343 13.61 -26.66 -38.13
N THR A 344 14.26 -27.64 -37.50
CA THR A 344 13.83 -28.17 -36.20
C THR A 344 13.84 -27.09 -35.11
N SER A 345 14.85 -26.21 -35.09
CA SER A 345 14.89 -25.06 -34.18
C SER A 345 13.72 -24.11 -34.39
N ILE A 346 13.36 -23.79 -35.64
CA ILE A 346 12.23 -22.91 -35.97
C ILE A 346 10.89 -23.55 -35.60
N ASP A 347 10.69 -24.83 -35.92
CA ASP A 347 9.47 -25.58 -35.56
C ASP A 347 9.27 -25.62 -34.03
N THR A 348 10.35 -25.69 -33.24
CA THR A 348 10.27 -25.57 -31.77
C THR A 348 9.96 -24.16 -31.30
N SER A 349 10.60 -23.14 -31.88
CA SER A 349 10.37 -21.73 -31.51
C SER A 349 8.94 -21.28 -31.83
N GLN A 350 8.39 -21.68 -32.98
CA GLN A 350 7.00 -21.38 -33.36
C GLN A 350 5.99 -21.98 -32.38
N LYS A 351 6.15 -23.26 -32.00
CA LYS A 351 5.27 -23.91 -31.01
C LYS A 351 5.32 -23.24 -29.64
N VAL A 352 6.50 -22.79 -29.21
CA VAL A 352 6.64 -22.00 -27.97
C VAL A 352 5.94 -20.65 -28.10
N GLN A 353 6.13 -19.94 -29.22
CA GLN A 353 5.50 -18.64 -29.47
C GLN A 353 3.96 -18.74 -29.54
N GLU A 354 3.42 -19.73 -30.23
CA GLU A 354 1.97 -20.02 -30.28
C GLU A 354 1.41 -20.30 -28.87
N SER A 355 2.10 -21.14 -28.10
CA SER A 355 1.69 -21.52 -26.74
C SER A 355 1.72 -20.32 -25.78
N LEU A 356 2.77 -19.49 -25.83
CA LEU A 356 2.87 -18.28 -25.04
C LEU A 356 1.81 -17.25 -25.44
N THR A 357 1.57 -17.05 -26.74
CA THR A 357 0.53 -16.12 -27.22
C THR A 357 -0.85 -16.54 -26.72
N ALA A 358 -1.18 -17.84 -26.79
CA ALA A 358 -2.44 -18.38 -26.26
C ALA A 358 -2.54 -18.23 -24.73
N ALA A 359 -1.44 -18.39 -24.00
CA ALA A 359 -1.38 -18.17 -22.56
C ALA A 359 -1.62 -16.68 -22.21
N THR A 360 -0.98 -15.74 -22.91
CA THR A 360 -1.20 -14.29 -22.75
C THR A 360 -2.65 -13.90 -22.98
N THR A 361 -3.27 -14.35 -24.09
CA THR A 361 -4.70 -14.08 -24.37
C THR A 361 -5.62 -14.66 -23.28
N SER A 362 -5.29 -15.84 -22.75
CA SER A 362 -6.02 -16.46 -21.65
C SER A 362 -5.88 -15.65 -20.34
N TYR A 363 -4.69 -15.11 -20.08
CA TYR A 363 -4.42 -14.26 -18.92
C TYR A 363 -5.14 -12.91 -19.01
N GLU A 364 -5.20 -12.27 -20.18
CA GLU A 364 -6.00 -11.05 -20.40
C GLU A 364 -7.49 -11.29 -20.07
N SER A 365 -8.05 -12.42 -20.51
CA SER A 365 -9.43 -12.83 -20.17
C SER A 365 -9.61 -13.10 -18.67
N PHE A 366 -8.61 -13.68 -18.01
CA PHE A 366 -8.60 -13.92 -16.57
C PHE A 366 -8.54 -12.60 -15.78
N ALA A 367 -7.65 -11.68 -16.15
CA ALA A 367 -7.48 -10.39 -15.48
C ALA A 367 -8.77 -9.56 -15.50
N GLY A 368 -9.47 -9.48 -16.64
CA GLY A 368 -10.76 -8.81 -16.72
C GLY A 368 -11.85 -9.42 -15.83
N LYS A 369 -11.85 -10.75 -15.67
CA LYS A 369 -12.75 -11.45 -14.73
C LYS A 369 -12.37 -11.19 -13.27
N LEU A 370 -11.08 -11.13 -12.96
CA LEU A 370 -10.58 -10.84 -11.62
C LEU A 370 -10.95 -9.42 -11.18
N SER A 371 -10.75 -8.40 -12.02
CA SER A 371 -11.20 -7.04 -11.73
C SER A 371 -12.73 -6.95 -11.54
N SER A 372 -13.49 -7.69 -12.34
CA SER A 372 -14.95 -7.77 -12.19
C SER A 372 -15.36 -8.41 -10.84
N ALA A 373 -14.67 -9.47 -10.43
CA ALA A 373 -14.89 -10.13 -9.14
C ALA A 373 -14.48 -9.24 -7.96
N GLN A 374 -13.40 -8.45 -8.08
CA GLN A 374 -12.96 -7.49 -7.08
C GLN A 374 -14.01 -6.39 -6.85
N LEU A 375 -14.59 -5.84 -7.92
CA LEU A 375 -15.68 -4.85 -7.82
C LEU A 375 -16.93 -5.44 -7.17
N ALA A 376 -17.32 -6.68 -7.54
CA ALA A 376 -18.44 -7.38 -6.91
C ALA A 376 -18.20 -7.66 -5.41
N MET A 377 -16.95 -7.95 -5.04
CA MET A 377 -16.55 -8.09 -3.64
C MET A 377 -16.61 -6.78 -2.85
N GLN A 378 -16.16 -5.66 -3.44
CA GLN A 378 -16.22 -4.34 -2.81
C GLN A 378 -17.67 -3.85 -2.63
N ALA A 379 -18.58 -4.29 -3.50
CA ALA A 379 -20.02 -4.06 -3.38
C ALA A 379 -20.75 -5.06 -2.46
N SER A 380 -20.06 -6.06 -1.89
CA SER A 380 -20.67 -7.05 -1.00
C SER A 380 -20.75 -6.54 0.44
N ASN A 381 -21.90 -6.77 1.08
CA ASN A 381 -22.13 -6.43 2.49
C ASN A 381 -21.33 -7.33 3.47
N ASN A 382 -20.77 -8.45 3.00
CA ASN A 382 -19.92 -9.32 3.83
C ASN A 382 -18.72 -9.90 3.05
N PRO A 383 -17.65 -9.12 2.82
CA PRO A 383 -16.49 -9.57 2.06
C PRO A 383 -15.69 -10.70 2.76
N ALA A 384 -15.91 -10.93 4.06
CA ALA A 384 -15.19 -11.95 4.82
C ALA A 384 -15.54 -13.39 4.39
N GLU A 385 -16.76 -13.64 3.90
CA GLU A 385 -17.20 -14.97 3.43
C GLU A 385 -16.44 -15.44 2.19
N HIS A 386 -15.92 -14.52 1.37
CA HIS A 386 -15.21 -14.86 0.14
C HIS A 386 -13.70 -15.06 0.33
N ARG A 387 -13.17 -14.77 1.53
CA ARG A 387 -11.74 -14.85 1.85
C ARG A 387 -11.06 -16.18 1.44
N PRO A 388 -11.64 -17.37 1.69
CA PRO A 388 -10.98 -18.64 1.31
C PRO A 388 -10.80 -18.80 -0.21
N LEU A 389 -11.70 -18.22 -1.02
CA LEU A 389 -11.59 -18.26 -2.48
C LEU A 389 -10.46 -17.34 -2.98
N ILE A 390 -10.25 -16.20 -2.31
CA ILE A 390 -9.16 -15.27 -2.61
C ILE A 390 -7.81 -15.89 -2.22
N GLU A 391 -7.73 -16.52 -1.05
CA GLU A 391 -6.51 -17.19 -0.58
C GLU A 391 -6.12 -18.35 -1.52
N ALA A 392 -7.10 -19.13 -2.00
CA ALA A 392 -6.88 -20.15 -3.03
C ALA A 392 -6.40 -19.55 -4.37
N LEU A 393 -7.03 -18.46 -4.82
CA LEU A 393 -6.63 -17.76 -6.05
C LEU A 393 -5.20 -17.20 -5.97
N ALA A 394 -4.86 -16.56 -4.85
CA ALA A 394 -3.54 -16.00 -4.59
C ALA A 394 -2.46 -17.10 -4.61
N GLY A 395 -2.74 -18.26 -4.00
CA GLY A 395 -1.83 -19.42 -4.04
C GLY A 395 -1.60 -19.96 -5.47
N MET A 396 -2.63 -20.00 -6.31
CA MET A 396 -2.46 -20.37 -7.73
C MET A 396 -1.60 -19.34 -8.49
N LEU A 397 -1.85 -18.05 -8.28
CA LEU A 397 -1.11 -16.96 -8.93
C LEU A 397 0.36 -16.94 -8.52
N GLN A 398 0.66 -17.12 -7.22
CA GLN A 398 2.03 -17.26 -6.73
C GLN A 398 2.74 -18.46 -7.37
N LYS A 399 2.07 -19.62 -7.51
CA LYS A 399 2.66 -20.77 -8.19
C LYS A 399 3.02 -20.47 -9.64
N SER A 400 2.14 -19.84 -10.41
CA SER A 400 2.43 -19.47 -11.79
C SER A 400 3.54 -18.42 -11.90
N LEU A 401 3.63 -17.49 -10.96
CA LEU A 401 4.68 -16.46 -10.93
C LEU A 401 6.07 -17.10 -10.66
N VAL A 402 6.16 -18.00 -9.69
CA VAL A 402 7.39 -18.77 -9.42
C VAL A 402 7.82 -19.62 -10.63
N GLU A 403 6.87 -20.21 -11.36
CA GLU A 403 7.16 -20.96 -12.59
C GLU A 403 7.71 -20.04 -13.71
N ILE A 404 7.17 -18.84 -13.86
CA ILE A 404 7.65 -17.82 -14.82
C ILE A 404 9.04 -17.31 -14.43
N ASP A 405 9.28 -16.96 -13.16
CA ASP A 405 10.59 -16.53 -12.66
C ASP A 405 11.66 -17.64 -12.84
N THR A 406 11.25 -18.90 -12.71
CA THR A 406 12.12 -20.06 -12.98
C THR A 406 12.44 -20.23 -14.48
N TRP A 407 11.63 -19.69 -15.38
CA TRP A 407 11.93 -19.66 -16.81
C TRP A 407 12.82 -18.46 -17.17
N LEU A 408 12.53 -17.27 -16.63
CA LEU A 408 13.34 -16.06 -16.85
C LEU A 408 14.78 -16.23 -16.33
N SER A 409 14.95 -16.77 -15.13
CA SER A 409 16.28 -17.09 -14.56
C SER A 409 17.06 -18.16 -15.33
N ARG A 410 16.44 -18.88 -16.28
CA ARG A 410 17.11 -19.81 -17.21
C ARG A 410 17.43 -19.21 -18.57
N SER A 411 16.88 -18.04 -18.92
CA SER A 411 17.25 -17.31 -20.15
C SER A 411 18.46 -16.39 -19.96
N ASP A 412 18.82 -16.08 -18.71
CA ASP A 412 19.97 -15.22 -18.37
C ASP A 412 21.32 -15.97 -18.25
N THR A 413 21.35 -17.28 -18.60
CA THR A 413 22.53 -18.16 -18.57
C THR A 413 22.79 -18.83 -19.91
#